data_AF-A0A351TY10-F1
#
_entry.id   AF-A0A351TY10-F1
#
_cell.length_a   1.000
_cell.length_b   1.000
_cell.length_c   1.000
_cell.angle_alpha   90.00
_cell.angle_beta   90.00
_cell.angle_gamma   90.00
#
_symmetry.space_group_name_H-M   'P 1'
#
loop_
_entity.id
_entity.type
_entity.pdbx_description
1 polymer ?
#
loop_
_entity_poly.entity_id
_entity_poly.type
_entity_poly.pdbx_seq_one_letter_code
_entity_poly.pdbx_strand_id
1 'polypeptide(L)'
;MKKILLKLIRGAVILAVFVPLAGGYVYFFPLEFAKTTLLKIIVEAAVVLYLILLVIDSNWLPWKKIRFGALEIALPGYFTAVIAAAVFAQNPYLAFWGEPERGGGVFSLIHYGLLFFLALIFFDDEKKRRKLWNCAIAVSLFIAAIAVEQKFNFFGIPFLNYYERSASTIGNANFLAAYLLLLIFPTFAFALRSEKKREAAFYFSAAIIQGTAIISSASRGAFFGLIAGVLLFLFLYPTKAELGFAKRHIPKLTAVFLILALAGFFYFAKTNESGNFSAPEDNIIRRLTTISLSEHTTQTRLLAWQISWNAFKEKPLLGWGPENFSIGFDKHFNPELEKWGKTETWFDRAHNFIFDIGVTSGIVGLVAYLAIFAATFYKLSLKKRRLLSDPQSTIYNLKSKIIVLVGLQSAFAGYLIQNLFNFDTVSTYIISFLMLAYTSYVVNSPDDSREPASLISNFQFSISKQIPNSKILIAALKMIIAVIIILLFSKLIFFASLRPFWTNSEVNRLVSLIQINYPRNAERVFGQFSKLAETQTPYDHYFYLLKQSPWEFAYAKTLRDRDPKKSAEMVRETIEKVKKYGRLRPHYARNYTFLADLYDFLIQQGHSEFQKDKDEALRKAKELSPFRY
;
A
#
# COMPACT_ATOMS: atom_id res chain seq x y z
N MET A 1 -14.85 27.96 -15.33
CA MET A 1 -13.68 27.06 -15.33
C MET A 1 -13.28 26.54 -13.94
N LYS A 2 -12.91 27.39 -12.95
CA LYS A 2 -12.52 26.96 -11.58
C LYS A 2 -13.44 25.91 -10.93
N LYS A 3 -14.76 26.17 -10.88
CA LYS A 3 -15.73 25.24 -10.27
C LYS A 3 -15.70 23.85 -10.91
N ILE A 4 -15.48 23.77 -12.22
CA ILE A 4 -15.41 22.51 -12.98
C ILE A 4 -14.11 21.76 -12.62
N LEU A 5 -12.96 22.43 -12.67
CA LEU A 5 -11.67 21.83 -12.28
C LEU A 5 -11.70 21.29 -10.86
N LEU A 6 -12.25 22.06 -9.90
CA LEU A 6 -12.43 21.61 -8.53
C LEU A 6 -13.36 20.39 -8.41
N LYS A 7 -14.39 20.29 -9.24
CA LYS A 7 -15.27 19.13 -9.28
C LYS A 7 -14.54 17.91 -9.83
N LEU A 8 -13.73 18.07 -10.87
CA LEU A 8 -12.94 16.99 -11.47
C LEU A 8 -11.84 16.50 -10.53
N ILE A 9 -11.08 17.39 -9.89
CA ILE A 9 -10.05 17.02 -8.91
C ILE A 9 -10.66 16.24 -7.74
N ARG A 10 -11.81 16.70 -7.22
CA ARG A 10 -12.55 15.94 -6.21
C ARG A 10 -13.06 14.60 -6.74
N GLY A 11 -13.51 14.56 -7.99
CA GLY A 11 -13.87 13.31 -8.67
C GLY A 11 -12.71 12.31 -8.67
N ALA A 12 -11.50 12.77 -8.99
CA ALA A 12 -10.30 11.93 -9.00
C ALA A 12 -9.92 11.42 -7.61
N VAL A 13 -9.95 12.26 -6.56
CA VAL A 13 -9.69 11.80 -5.19
C VAL A 13 -10.74 10.80 -4.71
N ILE A 14 -12.02 11.00 -5.06
CA ILE A 14 -13.06 9.98 -4.79
C ILE A 14 -12.73 8.71 -5.56
N LEU A 15 -12.34 8.78 -6.83
CA LEU A 15 -11.99 7.62 -7.63
C LEU A 15 -10.80 6.85 -7.05
N ALA A 16 -9.81 7.53 -6.45
CA ALA A 16 -8.71 6.90 -5.73
C ALA A 16 -9.19 5.98 -4.60
N VAL A 17 -10.28 6.32 -3.92
CA VAL A 17 -10.89 5.48 -2.87
C VAL A 17 -11.50 4.19 -3.42
N PHE A 18 -11.84 4.12 -4.71
CA PHE A 18 -12.36 2.91 -5.36
C PHE A 18 -11.26 1.96 -5.85
N VAL A 19 -9.99 2.40 -5.88
CA VAL A 19 -8.85 1.58 -6.33
C VAL A 19 -8.75 0.22 -5.61
N PRO A 20 -9.00 0.08 -4.29
CA PRO A 20 -8.96 -1.22 -3.61
C PRO A 20 -9.95 -2.28 -4.15
N LEU A 21 -10.93 -1.89 -4.98
CA LEU A 21 -11.84 -2.81 -5.66
C LEU A 21 -11.24 -3.48 -6.90
N ALA A 22 -10.11 -3.01 -7.41
CA ALA A 22 -9.42 -3.61 -8.56
C ALA A 22 -8.81 -4.97 -8.18
N GLY A 23 -9.60 -6.04 -8.28
CA GLY A 23 -9.27 -7.40 -7.84
C GLY A 23 -9.21 -8.47 -8.94
N GLY A 24 -9.24 -8.10 -10.23
CA GLY A 24 -9.33 -9.08 -11.33
C GLY A 24 -8.01 -9.85 -11.59
N TYR A 25 -7.97 -11.15 -11.28
CA TYR A 25 -6.72 -11.93 -11.27
C TYR A 25 -6.00 -12.06 -12.63
N VAL A 26 -6.70 -12.09 -13.76
CA VAL A 26 -6.03 -12.36 -15.05
C VAL A 26 -5.29 -11.13 -15.58
N TYR A 27 -5.93 -9.96 -15.61
CA TYR A 27 -5.32 -8.76 -16.21
C TYR A 27 -4.57 -7.88 -15.20
N PHE A 28 -4.92 -7.98 -13.91
CA PHE A 28 -4.41 -7.07 -12.88
C PHE A 28 -3.39 -7.71 -11.93
N PHE A 29 -2.92 -8.93 -12.18
CA PHE A 29 -1.89 -9.54 -11.33
C PHE A 29 -0.50 -8.96 -11.63
N PRO A 30 0.37 -8.72 -10.63
CA PRO A 30 0.11 -8.71 -9.20
C PRO A 30 -0.85 -7.58 -8.83
N LEU A 31 -1.82 -7.88 -7.95
CA LEU A 31 -2.90 -6.93 -7.63
C LEU A 31 -2.40 -5.59 -7.08
N GLU A 32 -1.30 -5.61 -6.33
CA GLU A 32 -0.67 -4.39 -5.81
C GLU A 32 -0.09 -3.52 -6.93
N PHE A 33 0.48 -4.12 -7.99
CA PHE A 33 0.97 -3.38 -9.16
C PHE A 33 -0.16 -2.65 -9.87
N ALA A 34 -1.25 -3.37 -10.15
CA ALA A 34 -2.41 -2.82 -10.83
C ALA A 34 -3.03 -1.67 -10.04
N LYS A 35 -3.29 -1.88 -8.74
CA LYS A 35 -3.87 -0.84 -7.87
C LYS A 35 -2.97 0.38 -7.78
N THR A 36 -1.66 0.17 -7.60
CA THR A 36 -0.69 1.27 -7.54
C THR A 36 -0.65 2.05 -8.85
N THR A 37 -0.68 1.35 -9.99
CA THR A 37 -0.64 2.01 -11.30
C THR A 37 -1.94 2.76 -11.61
N LEU A 38 -3.10 2.20 -11.27
CA LEU A 38 -4.38 2.90 -11.34
C LEU A 38 -4.38 4.16 -10.46
N LEU A 39 -3.87 4.05 -9.23
CA LEU A 39 -3.75 5.20 -8.35
C LEU A 39 -2.83 6.28 -8.94
N LYS A 40 -1.67 5.89 -9.50
CA LYS A 40 -0.75 6.82 -10.18
C LYS A 40 -1.46 7.59 -11.28
N ILE A 41 -2.14 6.90 -12.20
CA ILE A 41 -2.91 7.53 -13.30
C ILE A 41 -3.93 8.53 -12.75
N ILE A 42 -4.70 8.15 -11.73
CA ILE A 42 -5.73 9.00 -11.11
C ILE A 42 -5.11 10.25 -10.47
N VAL A 43 -4.03 10.07 -9.72
CA VAL A 43 -3.33 11.17 -9.01
C VAL A 43 -2.62 12.08 -10.00
N GLU A 44 -1.92 11.55 -11.01
CA GLU A 44 -1.27 12.34 -12.06
C GLU A 44 -2.29 13.19 -12.82
N ALA A 45 -3.43 12.60 -13.22
CA ALA A 45 -4.52 13.35 -13.85
C ALA A 45 -5.06 14.47 -12.93
N ALA A 46 -5.24 14.18 -11.64
CA ALA A 46 -5.66 15.17 -10.66
C ALA A 46 -4.63 16.30 -10.48
N VAL A 47 -3.34 15.98 -10.52
CA VAL A 47 -2.23 16.95 -10.46
C VAL A 47 -2.24 17.84 -11.70
N VAL A 48 -2.42 17.29 -12.90
CA VAL A 48 -2.54 18.09 -14.13
C VAL A 48 -3.70 19.08 -14.02
N LEU A 49 -4.87 18.60 -13.61
CA LEU A 49 -6.04 19.46 -13.39
C LEU A 49 -5.79 20.54 -12.32
N TYR A 50 -5.03 20.19 -11.29
CA TYR A 50 -4.64 21.09 -10.23
C TYR A 50 -3.65 22.16 -10.71
N LEU A 51 -2.62 21.79 -11.48
CA LEU A 51 -1.67 22.73 -12.07
C LEU A 51 -2.37 23.70 -13.04
N ILE A 52 -3.27 23.20 -13.88
CA ILE A 52 -4.12 24.04 -14.75
C ILE A 52 -4.93 25.03 -13.90
N LEU A 53 -5.49 24.57 -12.78
CA LEU A 53 -6.23 25.43 -11.85
C LEU A 53 -5.33 26.53 -11.27
N LEU A 54 -4.07 26.27 -10.94
CA LEU A 54 -3.12 27.29 -10.46
C LEU A 54 -2.79 28.34 -11.50
N VAL A 55 -2.66 27.94 -12.76
CA VAL A 55 -2.42 28.86 -13.87
C VAL A 55 -3.62 29.80 -14.04
N ILE A 56 -4.84 29.28 -13.89
CA ILE A 56 -6.08 30.06 -14.03
C ILE A 56 -6.31 30.96 -12.82
N ASP A 57 -6.19 30.42 -11.60
CA ASP A 57 -6.46 31.09 -10.34
C ASP A 57 -5.34 30.81 -9.32
N SER A 58 -4.27 31.61 -9.40
CA SER A 58 -3.08 31.51 -8.55
C SER A 58 -3.35 31.84 -7.08
N ASN A 59 -4.48 32.46 -6.76
CA ASN A 59 -4.86 32.78 -5.39
C ASN A 59 -5.47 31.60 -4.65
N TRP A 60 -5.94 30.57 -5.37
CA TRP A 60 -6.59 29.42 -4.77
C TRP A 60 -5.59 28.31 -4.43
N LEU A 61 -5.08 28.34 -3.20
CA LEU A 61 -4.16 27.34 -2.66
C LEU A 61 -4.69 26.74 -1.35
N PRO A 62 -5.13 25.47 -1.32
CA PRO A 62 -5.64 24.85 -0.10
C PRO A 62 -4.57 24.77 1.00
N TRP A 63 -3.28 24.70 0.64
CA TRP A 63 -2.17 24.64 1.59
C TRP A 63 -1.87 25.96 2.30
N LYS A 64 -2.32 27.12 1.78
CA LYS A 64 -2.15 28.41 2.48
C LYS A 64 -2.86 28.43 3.84
N LYS A 65 -3.79 27.50 4.08
CA LYS A 65 -4.52 27.35 5.34
C LYS A 65 -3.87 26.36 6.31
N ILE A 66 -2.90 25.57 5.84
CA ILE A 66 -2.16 24.65 6.70
C ILE A 66 -1.16 25.48 7.50
N ARG A 67 -1.18 25.34 8.82
CA ARG A 67 -0.15 25.92 9.67
C ARG A 67 1.01 24.95 9.77
N PHE A 68 2.23 25.43 9.54
CA PHE A 68 3.43 24.63 9.80
C PHE A 68 3.44 24.17 11.26
N GLY A 69 3.55 22.86 11.45
CA GLY A 69 3.51 22.19 12.73
C GLY A 69 4.22 20.84 12.67
N ALA A 70 4.22 20.11 13.78
CA ALA A 70 4.95 18.85 13.90
C ALA A 70 4.62 17.83 12.80
N LEU A 71 3.35 17.70 12.40
CA LEU A 71 2.94 16.75 11.36
C LEU A 71 3.42 17.21 9.97
N GLU A 72 3.27 18.51 9.70
CA GLU A 72 3.69 19.16 8.46
C GLU A 72 5.22 19.18 8.27
N ILE A 73 5.99 18.96 9.34
CA ILE A 73 7.44 18.77 9.30
C ILE A 73 7.79 17.28 9.19
N ALA A 74 7.15 16.43 9.99
CA ALA A 74 7.45 14.99 10.04
C ALA A 74 7.17 14.30 8.71
N LEU A 75 6.07 14.64 8.04
CA LEU A 75 5.69 13.98 6.79
C LEU A 75 6.69 14.28 5.64
N PRO A 76 7.03 15.54 5.31
CA PRO A 76 8.11 15.82 4.37
C PRO A 76 9.46 15.25 4.83
N GLY A 77 9.76 15.28 6.13
CA GLY A 77 10.99 14.71 6.68
C GLY A 77 11.15 13.21 6.36
N TYR A 78 10.08 12.44 6.48
CA TYR A 78 10.07 11.03 6.06
C TYR A 78 10.28 10.88 4.55
N PHE A 79 9.63 11.70 3.73
CA PHE A 79 9.81 11.66 2.28
C PHE A 79 11.27 11.96 1.89
N THR A 80 11.87 12.98 2.50
CA THR A 80 13.28 13.33 2.31
C THR A 80 14.20 12.19 2.73
N ALA A 81 13.95 11.56 3.88
CA ALA A 81 14.74 10.42 4.34
C ALA A 81 14.69 9.24 3.37
N VAL A 82 13.50 8.89 2.86
CA VAL A 82 13.32 7.79 1.90
C VAL A 82 13.92 8.13 0.54
N ILE A 83 13.79 9.37 0.07
CA ILE A 83 14.43 9.83 -1.17
C ILE A 83 15.96 9.77 -1.04
N ALA A 84 16.51 10.22 0.10
CA ALA A 84 17.95 10.10 0.36
C ALA A 84 18.39 8.63 0.36
N ALA A 85 17.66 7.75 1.06
CA ALA A 85 17.93 6.31 1.05
C ALA A 85 17.88 5.71 -0.37
N ALA A 86 16.99 6.18 -1.24
CA ALA A 86 16.91 5.73 -2.63
C ALA A 86 18.07 6.21 -3.50
N VAL A 87 18.55 7.44 -3.31
CA VAL A 87 19.72 7.98 -4.03
C VAL A 87 20.98 7.17 -3.69
N PHE A 88 21.14 6.78 -2.42
CA PHE A 88 22.28 5.99 -1.95
C PHE A 88 22.01 4.48 -1.89
N ALA A 89 20.93 4.02 -2.54
CA ALA A 89 20.54 2.62 -2.57
C ALA A 89 21.58 1.75 -3.30
N GLN A 90 21.61 0.45 -2.97
CA GLN A 90 22.42 -0.51 -3.71
C GLN A 90 21.98 -0.64 -5.18
N ASN A 91 20.68 -0.50 -5.43
CA ASN A 91 20.07 -0.35 -6.74
C ASN A 91 19.10 0.85 -6.72
N PRO A 92 19.57 2.06 -7.09
CA PRO A 92 18.75 3.27 -7.12
C PRO A 92 17.60 3.21 -8.14
N TYR A 93 17.81 2.49 -9.25
CA TYR A 93 16.78 2.32 -10.28
C TYR A 93 15.57 1.57 -9.73
N LEU A 94 15.81 0.44 -9.05
CA LEU A 94 14.75 -0.33 -8.38
C LEU A 94 14.12 0.46 -7.23
N ALA A 95 14.93 1.19 -6.45
CA ALA A 95 14.44 2.01 -5.35
C ALA A 95 13.48 3.12 -5.80
N PHE A 96 13.74 3.70 -6.97
CA PHE A 96 12.88 4.72 -7.54
C PHE A 96 11.58 4.13 -8.10
N TRP A 97 11.68 3.12 -8.98
CA TRP A 97 10.54 2.62 -9.74
C TRP A 97 9.63 1.66 -8.95
N GLY A 98 10.18 0.86 -8.03
CA GLY A 98 9.40 -0.16 -7.34
C GLY A 98 9.57 -1.57 -7.91
N GLU A 99 9.39 -2.58 -7.07
CA GLU A 99 9.09 -3.95 -7.51
C GLU A 99 7.58 -4.06 -7.82
N PRO A 100 7.17 -4.52 -9.02
CA PRO A 100 5.76 -4.70 -9.36
C PRO A 100 4.96 -5.53 -8.36
N GLU A 101 5.53 -6.61 -7.82
CA GLU A 101 4.81 -7.49 -6.88
C GLU A 101 4.26 -6.78 -5.64
N ARG A 102 4.89 -5.67 -5.22
CA ARG A 102 4.50 -4.88 -4.04
C ARG A 102 3.99 -3.48 -4.37
N GLY A 103 4.18 -3.00 -5.60
CA GLY A 103 3.75 -1.65 -6.00
C GLY A 103 4.45 -0.53 -5.23
N GLY A 104 5.66 -0.78 -4.70
CA GLY A 104 6.39 0.16 -3.87
C GLY A 104 7.22 1.18 -4.66
N GLY A 105 8.37 1.58 -4.11
CA GLY A 105 9.29 2.56 -4.70
C GLY A 105 8.95 4.03 -4.43
N VAL A 106 9.96 4.90 -4.57
CA VAL A 106 9.84 6.35 -4.34
C VAL A 106 8.81 6.99 -5.25
N PHE A 107 8.72 6.55 -6.51
CA PHE A 107 7.74 7.09 -7.44
C PHE A 107 6.32 6.89 -6.90
N SER A 108 5.99 5.70 -6.39
CA SER A 108 4.69 5.44 -5.74
C SER A 108 4.49 6.27 -4.47
N LEU A 109 5.54 6.41 -3.64
CA LEU A 109 5.48 7.21 -2.41
C LEU A 109 5.12 8.69 -2.68
N ILE A 110 5.70 9.28 -3.73
CA ILE A 110 5.38 10.65 -4.16
C ILE A 110 3.88 10.79 -4.46
N HIS A 111 3.25 9.79 -5.09
CA HIS A 111 1.82 9.83 -5.41
C HIS A 111 0.94 9.79 -4.16
N TYR A 112 1.34 9.06 -3.12
CA TYR A 112 0.62 9.10 -1.83
C TYR A 112 0.71 10.49 -1.17
N GLY A 113 1.89 11.13 -1.23
CA GLY A 113 2.07 12.51 -0.79
C GLY A 113 1.18 13.49 -1.57
N LEU A 114 1.15 13.36 -2.90
CA LEU A 114 0.27 14.17 -3.76
C LEU A 114 -1.22 13.93 -3.45
N LEU A 115 -1.62 12.68 -3.18
CA LEU A 115 -2.98 12.36 -2.74
C LEU A 115 -3.33 13.07 -1.42
N PHE A 116 -2.42 13.11 -0.44
CA PHE A 116 -2.60 13.89 0.79
C PHE A 116 -2.89 15.36 0.48
N PHE A 117 -2.10 15.99 -0.40
CA PHE A 117 -2.30 17.40 -0.75
C PHE A 117 -3.64 17.64 -1.47
N LEU A 118 -3.99 16.77 -2.42
CA LEU A 118 -5.25 16.85 -3.17
C LEU A 118 -6.47 16.65 -2.26
N ALA A 119 -6.36 15.80 -1.24
CA ALA A 119 -7.46 15.53 -0.31
C ALA A 119 -7.88 16.75 0.53
N LEU A 120 -6.96 17.68 0.79
CA LEU A 120 -7.25 18.92 1.55
C LEU A 120 -8.35 19.77 0.88
N ILE A 121 -8.57 19.62 -0.42
CA ILE A 121 -9.59 20.33 -1.22
C ILE A 121 -11.03 19.98 -0.79
N PHE A 122 -11.22 18.88 -0.06
CA PHE A 122 -12.51 18.43 0.46
C PHE A 122 -12.87 19.07 1.78
N PHE A 123 -11.88 19.31 2.65
CA PHE A 123 -12.16 19.40 4.07
C PHE A 123 -12.71 20.76 4.50
N ASP A 124 -12.60 21.80 3.68
CA ASP A 124 -13.24 23.09 3.95
C ASP A 124 -14.77 23.04 4.02
N ASP A 125 -15.41 21.99 3.48
CA ASP A 125 -16.87 21.87 3.38
C ASP A 125 -17.33 20.54 3.99
N GLU A 126 -18.15 20.60 5.06
CA GLU A 126 -18.66 19.42 5.75
C GLU A 126 -19.39 18.45 4.81
N LYS A 127 -20.20 18.93 3.85
CA LYS A 127 -20.91 18.06 2.91
C LYS A 127 -19.91 17.32 2.01
N LYS A 128 -18.87 18.01 1.55
CA LYS A 128 -17.82 17.40 0.70
C LYS A 128 -16.96 16.42 1.48
N ARG A 129 -16.51 16.80 2.68
CA ARG A 129 -15.79 15.94 3.62
C ARG A 129 -16.58 14.67 3.92
N ARG A 130 -17.85 14.80 4.30
CA ARG A 130 -18.72 13.68 4.59
C ARG A 130 -18.95 12.80 3.37
N LYS A 131 -19.06 13.39 2.17
CA LYS A 131 -19.14 12.62 0.91
C LYS A 131 -17.90 11.73 0.71
N LEU A 132 -16.69 12.27 0.90
CA LEU A 132 -15.45 11.50 0.76
C LEU A 132 -15.41 10.30 1.73
N TRP A 133 -15.68 10.56 3.02
CA TRP A 133 -15.70 9.50 4.04
C TRP A 133 -16.81 8.47 3.79
N ASN A 134 -17.99 8.90 3.36
CA ASN A 134 -19.06 7.96 3.00
C ASN A 134 -18.69 7.09 1.80
N CYS A 135 -17.99 7.63 0.79
CA CYS A 135 -17.45 6.82 -0.30
C CYS A 135 -16.44 5.79 0.22
N ALA A 136 -15.51 6.19 1.10
CA ALA A 136 -14.53 5.26 1.69
C ALA A 136 -15.18 4.15 2.53
N ILE A 137 -16.15 4.52 3.37
CA ILE A 137 -16.92 3.58 4.17
C ILE A 137 -17.73 2.64 3.27
N ALA A 138 -18.41 3.15 2.24
CA ALA A 138 -19.19 2.33 1.31
C ALA A 138 -18.30 1.33 0.54
N VAL A 139 -17.14 1.76 0.04
CA VAL A 139 -16.17 0.86 -0.61
C VAL A 139 -15.68 -0.20 0.37
N SER A 140 -15.32 0.18 1.59
CA SER A 140 -14.88 -0.79 2.61
C SER A 140 -15.97 -1.75 3.04
N LEU A 141 -17.23 -1.31 3.06
CA LEU A 141 -18.38 -2.14 3.37
C LEU A 141 -18.58 -3.19 2.28
N PHE A 142 -18.47 -2.81 1.01
CA PHE A 142 -18.53 -3.75 -0.10
C PHE A 142 -17.39 -4.78 -0.05
N ILE A 143 -16.16 -4.33 0.20
CA ILE A 143 -14.99 -5.21 0.37
C ILE A 143 -15.18 -6.16 1.57
N ALA A 144 -15.67 -5.65 2.70
CA ALA A 144 -15.93 -6.44 3.90
C ALA A 144 -17.06 -7.45 3.68
N ALA A 145 -18.13 -7.07 2.95
CA ALA A 145 -19.21 -7.98 2.60
C ALA A 145 -18.73 -9.16 1.75
N ILE A 146 -17.87 -8.91 0.75
CA ILE A 146 -17.23 -9.98 -0.03
C ILE A 146 -16.38 -10.88 0.89
N ALA A 147 -15.62 -10.30 1.83
CA ALA A 147 -14.81 -11.09 2.76
C ALA A 147 -15.65 -11.98 3.69
N VAL A 148 -16.78 -11.45 4.17
CA VAL A 148 -17.75 -12.20 4.97
C VAL A 148 -18.37 -13.31 4.13
N GLU A 149 -18.80 -13.03 2.90
CA GLU A 149 -19.32 -14.05 2.00
C GLU A 149 -18.30 -15.15 1.70
N GLN A 150 -17.04 -14.80 1.40
CA GLN A 150 -15.96 -15.78 1.18
C GLN A 150 -15.74 -16.71 2.38
N LYS A 151 -16.09 -16.28 3.60
CA LYS A 151 -15.91 -17.07 4.81
C LYS A 151 -17.12 -17.94 5.12
N PHE A 152 -18.31 -17.35 5.06
CA PHE A 152 -19.54 -17.97 5.55
C PHE A 152 -20.37 -18.63 4.46
N ASN A 153 -20.13 -18.26 3.20
CA ASN A 153 -20.84 -18.78 2.05
C ASN A 153 -22.37 -18.71 2.21
N PHE A 154 -22.89 -17.54 2.59
CA PHE A 154 -24.32 -17.36 2.81
C PHE A 154 -25.11 -17.48 1.50
N PHE A 155 -24.51 -17.09 0.37
CA PHE A 155 -25.20 -16.97 -0.91
C PHE A 155 -24.69 -17.92 -2.00
N GLY A 156 -23.57 -18.63 -1.82
CA GLY A 156 -23.11 -19.60 -2.81
C GLY A 156 -22.68 -18.97 -4.14
N ILE A 157 -22.09 -17.77 -4.12
CA ILE A 157 -21.69 -17.01 -5.31
C ILE A 157 -20.65 -17.79 -6.14
N PRO A 158 -20.99 -18.29 -7.35
CA PRO A 158 -20.17 -19.29 -8.06
C PRO A 158 -18.78 -18.82 -8.51
N PHE A 159 -18.56 -17.52 -8.62
CA PHE A 159 -17.32 -16.92 -9.09
C PHE A 159 -16.46 -16.34 -7.97
N LEU A 160 -16.88 -16.50 -6.70
CA LEU A 160 -16.03 -16.18 -5.56
C LEU A 160 -15.22 -17.39 -5.17
N ASN A 161 -13.92 -17.17 -4.95
CA ASN A 161 -13.08 -18.18 -4.32
C ASN A 161 -13.34 -18.15 -2.81
N TYR A 162 -13.75 -19.30 -2.27
CA TYR A 162 -13.98 -19.51 -0.84
C TYR A 162 -12.68 -20.02 -0.21
N TYR A 163 -12.18 -19.27 0.76
CA TYR A 163 -10.89 -19.54 1.39
C TYR A 163 -11.05 -19.67 2.90
N GLU A 164 -10.16 -20.42 3.54
CA GLU A 164 -10.07 -20.46 5.00
C GLU A 164 -9.87 -19.05 5.60
N ARG A 165 -9.08 -18.22 4.89
CA ARG A 165 -8.78 -16.83 5.19
C ARG A 165 -9.32 -15.90 4.10
N SER A 166 -10.24 -15.02 4.46
CA SER A 166 -10.83 -14.09 3.50
C SER A 166 -9.82 -13.04 3.02
N ALA A 167 -9.77 -12.84 1.70
CA ALA A 167 -8.86 -11.89 1.06
C ALA A 167 -9.61 -10.78 0.29
N SER A 168 -10.88 -11.01 -0.06
CA SER A 168 -11.73 -10.11 -0.84
C SER A 168 -11.06 -9.64 -2.14
N THR A 169 -11.47 -8.49 -2.68
CA THR A 169 -10.81 -7.81 -3.82
C THR A 169 -9.40 -7.31 -3.47
N ILE A 170 -9.04 -7.27 -2.18
CA ILE A 170 -7.70 -6.91 -1.75
C ILE A 170 -6.70 -8.00 -2.18
N GLY A 171 -7.11 -9.28 -2.16
CA GLY A 171 -6.29 -10.40 -2.63
C GLY A 171 -5.26 -10.91 -1.63
N ASN A 172 -5.18 -10.31 -0.43
CA ASN A 172 -4.38 -10.81 0.68
C ASN A 172 -5.11 -10.53 2.00
N ALA A 173 -5.24 -11.56 2.85
CA ALA A 173 -5.97 -11.47 4.11
C ALA A 173 -5.34 -10.48 5.11
N ASN A 174 -4.00 -10.40 5.19
CA ASN A 174 -3.33 -9.45 6.09
C ASN A 174 -3.52 -8.00 5.61
N PHE A 175 -3.45 -7.77 4.29
CA PHE A 175 -3.67 -6.44 3.70
C PHE A 175 -5.13 -5.99 3.83
N LEU A 176 -6.08 -6.91 3.64
CA LEU A 176 -7.50 -6.66 3.87
C LEU A 176 -7.75 -6.20 5.30
N ALA A 177 -7.22 -6.94 6.27
CA ALA A 177 -7.42 -6.65 7.68
C ALA A 177 -6.83 -5.28 8.07
N ALA A 178 -5.62 -4.97 7.58
CA ALA A 178 -4.99 -3.67 7.80
C ALA A 178 -5.80 -2.51 7.18
N TYR A 179 -6.32 -2.69 5.96
CA TYR A 179 -7.16 -1.71 5.28
C TYR A 179 -8.46 -1.42 6.06
N LEU A 180 -9.16 -2.47 6.51
CA LEU A 180 -10.40 -2.31 7.27
C LEU A 180 -10.16 -1.72 8.66
N LEU A 181 -9.01 -2.00 9.28
CA LEU A 181 -8.65 -1.48 10.60
C LEU A 181 -8.50 0.06 10.61
N LEU A 182 -8.03 0.65 9.51
CA LEU A 182 -7.99 2.11 9.35
C LEU A 182 -9.38 2.74 9.25
N LEU A 183 -10.39 1.99 8.78
CA LEU A 183 -11.74 2.50 8.54
C LEU A 183 -12.76 2.18 9.64
N ILE A 184 -12.56 1.12 10.42
CA ILE A 184 -13.54 0.70 11.44
C ILE A 184 -13.73 1.77 12.53
N PHE A 185 -12.66 2.40 13.01
CA PHE A 185 -12.76 3.43 14.04
C PHE A 185 -13.38 4.75 13.53
N PRO A 186 -13.02 5.28 12.35
CA PRO A 186 -13.78 6.36 11.73
C PRO A 186 -15.24 6.00 11.49
N THR A 187 -15.55 4.80 11.00
CA THR A 187 -16.94 4.35 10.77
C THR A 187 -17.74 4.37 12.08
N PHE A 188 -17.16 3.81 13.15
CA PHE A 188 -17.76 3.83 14.49
C PHE A 188 -17.90 5.25 15.05
N ALA A 189 -16.91 6.11 14.84
CA ALA A 189 -16.96 7.52 15.24
C ALA A 189 -18.10 8.27 14.51
N PHE A 190 -18.34 7.99 13.23
CA PHE A 190 -19.48 8.55 12.50
C PHE A 190 -20.81 8.04 13.06
N ALA A 191 -20.91 6.75 13.40
CA ALA A 191 -22.10 6.18 14.03
C ALA A 191 -22.49 6.91 15.34
N LEU A 192 -21.49 7.22 16.18
CA LEU A 192 -21.69 7.92 17.44
C LEU A 192 -22.01 9.42 17.28
N ARG A 193 -21.69 10.01 16.13
CA ARG A 193 -21.98 11.41 15.81
C ARG A 193 -23.33 11.60 15.11
N SER A 194 -23.90 10.53 14.55
CA SER A 194 -25.14 10.62 13.79
C SER A 194 -26.34 10.97 14.68
N GLU A 195 -27.06 12.03 14.30
CA GLU A 195 -28.30 12.47 14.96
C GLU A 195 -29.48 11.58 14.59
N LYS A 196 -29.52 11.14 13.33
CA LYS A 196 -30.61 10.34 12.79
C LYS A 196 -30.36 8.87 13.11
N LYS A 197 -31.33 8.22 13.76
CA LYS A 197 -31.24 6.78 14.11
C LYS A 197 -30.93 5.89 12.91
N ARG A 198 -31.52 6.15 11.74
CA ARG A 198 -31.24 5.39 10.50
C ARG A 198 -29.80 5.53 10.04
N GLU A 199 -29.24 6.72 10.17
CA GLU A 199 -27.85 6.99 9.81
C GLU A 199 -26.89 6.33 10.79
N ALA A 200 -27.15 6.46 12.09
CA ALA A 200 -26.40 5.77 13.13
C ALA A 200 -26.42 4.24 12.88
N ALA A 201 -27.60 3.67 12.63
CA ALA A 201 -27.77 2.25 12.34
C ALA A 201 -26.94 1.81 11.12
N PHE A 202 -26.93 2.58 10.03
CA PHE A 202 -26.11 2.29 8.86
C PHE A 202 -24.62 2.19 9.22
N TYR A 203 -24.06 3.18 9.93
CA TYR A 203 -22.65 3.16 10.30
C TYR A 203 -22.32 2.08 11.34
N PHE A 204 -23.21 1.81 12.30
CA PHE A 204 -23.04 0.71 13.24
C PHE A 204 -23.01 -0.64 12.52
N SER A 205 -23.95 -0.89 11.61
CA SER A 205 -23.95 -2.11 10.79
C SER A 205 -22.70 -2.22 9.93
N ALA A 206 -22.24 -1.11 9.35
CA ALA A 206 -21.01 -1.08 8.58
C ALA A 206 -19.77 -1.44 9.44
N ALA A 207 -19.66 -0.87 10.64
CA ALA A 207 -18.58 -1.19 11.58
C ALA A 207 -18.60 -2.66 12.03
N ILE A 208 -19.80 -3.24 12.23
CA ILE A 208 -19.96 -4.67 12.56
C ILE A 208 -19.46 -5.53 11.40
N ILE A 209 -19.89 -5.26 10.16
CA ILE A 209 -19.48 -6.04 8.99
C ILE A 209 -17.96 -5.92 8.75
N GLN A 210 -17.39 -4.72 8.92
CA GLN A 210 -15.94 -4.50 8.87
C GLN A 210 -15.22 -5.32 9.96
N GLY A 211 -15.72 -5.31 11.21
CA GLY A 211 -15.17 -6.08 12.32
C GLY A 211 -15.20 -7.58 12.06
N THR A 212 -16.32 -8.10 11.55
CA THR A 212 -16.45 -9.51 11.15
C THR A 212 -15.46 -9.85 10.05
N ALA A 213 -15.33 -9.01 9.02
CA ALA A 213 -14.35 -9.24 7.95
C ALA A 213 -12.89 -9.22 8.44
N ILE A 214 -12.55 -8.36 9.42
CA ILE A 214 -11.24 -8.37 10.08
C ILE A 214 -11.00 -9.72 10.77
N ILE A 215 -11.98 -10.25 11.50
CA ILE A 215 -11.88 -11.55 12.17
C ILE A 215 -11.76 -12.69 11.13
N SER A 216 -12.58 -12.67 10.07
CA SER A 216 -12.56 -13.66 8.99
C SER A 216 -11.25 -13.71 8.20
N SER A 217 -10.43 -12.66 8.25
CA SER A 217 -9.08 -12.66 7.64
C SER A 217 -8.07 -13.55 8.39
N ALA A 218 -8.37 -13.91 9.65
CA ALA A 218 -7.47 -14.60 10.58
C ALA A 218 -6.08 -13.95 10.68
N SER A 219 -6.00 -12.61 10.60
CA SER A 219 -4.75 -11.85 10.77
C SER A 219 -4.47 -11.56 12.25
N ARG A 220 -3.43 -12.19 12.83
CA ARG A 220 -3.03 -11.99 14.25
C ARG A 220 -2.75 -10.52 14.57
N GLY A 221 -1.95 -9.84 13.75
CA GLY A 221 -1.64 -8.44 14.00
C GLY A 221 -2.87 -7.54 13.93
N ALA A 222 -3.87 -7.87 13.09
CA ALA A 222 -5.08 -7.06 12.97
C ALA A 222 -6.00 -7.27 14.17
N PHE A 223 -6.00 -8.48 14.74
CA PHE A 223 -6.67 -8.77 16.00
C PHE A 223 -6.05 -7.95 17.14
N PHE A 224 -4.72 -7.99 17.31
CA PHE A 224 -4.05 -7.16 18.32
C PHE A 224 -4.23 -5.66 18.06
N GLY A 225 -4.19 -5.23 16.80
CA GLY A 225 -4.47 -3.86 16.40
C GLY A 225 -5.90 -3.41 16.71
N LEU A 226 -6.89 -4.28 16.51
CA LEU A 226 -8.28 -4.01 16.86
C LEU A 226 -8.43 -3.85 18.38
N ILE A 227 -7.85 -4.76 19.17
CA ILE A 227 -7.86 -4.66 20.64
C ILE A 227 -7.21 -3.36 21.10
N ALA A 228 -5.98 -3.07 20.64
CA ALA A 228 -5.25 -1.87 21.02
C ALA A 228 -6.02 -0.59 20.66
N GLY A 229 -6.59 -0.53 19.45
CA GLY A 229 -7.42 0.59 19.02
C GLY A 229 -8.71 0.74 19.84
N VAL A 230 -9.38 -0.36 20.20
CA VAL A 230 -10.59 -0.32 21.05
C VAL A 230 -10.26 0.14 22.47
N LEU A 231 -9.18 -0.40 23.07
CA LEU A 231 -8.71 0.02 24.40
C LEU A 231 -8.35 1.51 24.40
N LEU A 232 -7.63 1.98 23.38
CA LEU A 232 -7.30 3.40 23.25
C LEU A 232 -8.55 4.27 23.02
N PHE A 233 -9.49 3.82 22.19
CA PHE A 233 -10.75 4.53 21.96
C PHE A 233 -11.51 4.71 23.26
N LEU A 234 -11.61 3.65 24.06
CA LEU A 234 -12.25 3.65 25.37
C LEU A 234 -11.55 4.57 26.37
N PHE A 235 -10.23 4.45 26.45
CA PHE A 235 -9.41 5.26 27.35
C PHE A 235 -9.50 6.76 27.03
N LEU A 236 -9.52 7.11 25.74
CA LEU A 236 -9.60 8.50 25.28
C LEU A 236 -11.03 9.01 25.10
N TYR A 237 -12.04 8.15 25.23
CA TYR A 237 -13.44 8.54 25.08
C TYR A 237 -13.76 9.64 26.10
N PRO A 238 -14.41 10.74 25.69
CA PRO A 238 -14.66 11.85 26.61
C PRO A 238 -15.54 11.37 27.77
N THR A 239 -15.01 11.49 28.98
CA THR A 239 -15.69 11.10 30.19
C THR A 239 -16.80 12.07 30.53
N LYS A 240 -17.71 11.61 31.39
CA LYS A 240 -18.82 12.41 31.88
C LYS A 240 -18.36 13.61 32.71
N ALA A 241 -17.27 13.46 33.47
CA ALA A 241 -16.62 14.53 34.22
C ALA A 241 -16.00 15.58 33.27
N GLU A 242 -15.33 15.15 32.19
CA GLU A 242 -14.80 16.05 31.16
C GLU A 242 -15.89 16.76 30.34
N LEU A 243 -17.11 16.22 30.32
CA LEU A 243 -18.28 16.79 29.61
C LEU A 243 -19.33 17.41 30.54
N GLY A 244 -19.06 17.52 31.84
CA GLY A 244 -19.94 18.19 32.82
C GLY A 244 -21.21 17.43 33.24
N PHE A 245 -21.33 16.12 33.01
CA PHE A 245 -22.52 15.33 33.33
C PHE A 245 -22.31 14.30 34.47
N ALA A 246 -23.20 14.32 35.47
CA ALA A 246 -23.34 13.23 36.44
C ALA A 246 -24.10 12.02 35.83
N LYS A 247 -23.59 10.81 36.14
CA LYS A 247 -24.23 9.47 36.03
C LYS A 247 -25.35 9.25 34.97
N ARG A 248 -25.01 8.94 33.70
CA ARG A 248 -25.79 7.99 32.85
C ARG A 248 -24.99 7.08 31.90
N HIS A 249 -25.40 5.82 31.77
CA HIS A 249 -24.57 4.67 31.34
C HIS A 249 -24.05 4.66 29.88
N ILE A 250 -22.84 5.19 29.66
CA ILE A 250 -22.06 4.97 28.43
C ILE A 250 -21.30 3.61 28.37
N PRO A 251 -20.92 2.92 29.47
CA PRO A 251 -20.18 1.66 29.33
C PRO A 251 -21.00 0.52 28.70
N LYS A 252 -22.32 0.63 28.56
CA LYS A 252 -23.16 -0.46 28.05
C LYS A 252 -23.00 -0.72 26.55
N LEU A 253 -22.96 0.29 25.69
CA LEU A 253 -22.82 0.07 24.24
C LEU A 253 -21.41 -0.37 23.85
N THR A 254 -20.39 0.16 24.52
CA THR A 254 -19.00 -0.27 24.29
C THR A 254 -18.70 -1.61 24.93
N ALA A 255 -19.27 -1.92 26.10
CA ALA A 255 -19.25 -3.27 26.65
C ALA A 255 -20.03 -4.23 25.75
N VAL A 256 -21.17 -3.85 25.16
CA VAL A 256 -21.89 -4.69 24.18
C VAL A 256 -21.04 -4.91 22.92
N PHE A 257 -20.37 -3.89 22.39
CA PHE A 257 -19.46 -4.08 21.26
C PHE A 257 -18.28 -4.99 21.61
N LEU A 258 -17.65 -4.81 22.77
CA LEU A 258 -16.60 -5.68 23.29
C LEU A 258 -17.11 -7.10 23.54
N ILE A 259 -18.29 -7.26 24.13
CA ILE A 259 -18.94 -8.54 24.39
C ILE A 259 -19.31 -9.20 23.07
N LEU A 260 -19.76 -8.48 22.05
CA LEU A 260 -20.04 -9.06 20.73
C LEU A 260 -18.75 -9.42 19.98
N ALA A 261 -17.68 -8.65 20.13
CA ALA A 261 -16.36 -8.97 19.57
C ALA A 261 -15.73 -10.18 20.27
N LEU A 262 -15.81 -10.23 21.60
CA LEU A 262 -15.33 -11.35 22.43
C LEU A 262 -16.24 -12.59 22.28
N ALA A 263 -17.56 -12.44 22.24
CA ALA A 263 -18.50 -13.53 22.03
C ALA A 263 -18.43 -14.04 20.60
N GLY A 264 -18.21 -13.18 19.61
CA GLY A 264 -17.83 -13.59 18.26
C GLY A 264 -16.57 -14.45 18.31
N PHE A 265 -15.51 -13.96 18.95
CA PHE A 265 -14.27 -14.71 19.16
C PHE A 265 -14.49 -16.08 19.84
N PHE A 266 -15.22 -16.14 20.95
CA PHE A 266 -15.46 -17.38 21.69
C PHE A 266 -16.46 -18.32 21.00
N TYR A 267 -17.47 -17.80 20.31
CA TYR A 267 -18.38 -18.60 19.49
C TYR A 267 -17.62 -19.25 18.34
N PHE A 268 -16.76 -18.49 17.66
CA PHE A 268 -15.85 -19.03 16.63
C PHE A 268 -14.82 -20.00 17.20
N ALA A 269 -14.37 -19.81 18.45
CA ALA A 269 -13.52 -20.76 19.15
C ALA A 269 -14.22 -22.07 19.50
N LYS A 270 -15.55 -22.06 19.66
CA LYS A 270 -16.33 -23.22 20.13
C LYS A 270 -16.99 -24.02 19.01
N THR A 271 -17.47 -23.40 17.93
CA THR A 271 -18.22 -24.12 16.87
C THR A 271 -17.36 -25.05 16.01
N ASN A 272 -16.03 -25.01 16.14
CA ASN A 272 -15.11 -25.88 15.42
C ASN A 272 -14.52 -27.00 16.31
N GLU A 273 -14.90 -27.09 17.59
CA GLU A 273 -14.57 -28.25 18.44
C GLU A 273 -15.59 -29.40 18.29
N SER A 274 -16.79 -29.14 17.77
CA SER A 274 -17.90 -30.12 17.74
C SER A 274 -18.11 -30.79 16.38
N GLY A 275 -17.05 -31.04 15.62
CA GLY A 275 -17.09 -31.82 14.39
C GLY A 275 -16.20 -33.05 14.50
N ASN A 276 -16.79 -34.24 14.68
CA ASN A 276 -16.14 -35.55 14.46
C ASN A 276 -15.81 -35.75 12.97
N PHE A 277 -14.93 -34.92 12.45
CA PHE A 277 -14.34 -35.06 11.14
C PHE A 277 -12.85 -34.85 11.32
N SER A 278 -12.05 -35.76 10.79
CA SER A 278 -10.60 -35.67 10.70
C SER A 278 -10.22 -34.36 9.99
N ALA A 279 -10.19 -33.26 10.73
CA ALA A 279 -9.90 -31.94 10.21
C ALA A 279 -8.36 -31.79 10.20
N PRO A 280 -7.78 -31.37 9.05
CA PRO A 280 -6.33 -31.16 8.96
C PRO A 280 -5.85 -30.13 9.99
N GLU A 281 -4.57 -30.22 10.37
CA GLU A 281 -3.91 -29.56 11.52
C GLU A 281 -3.98 -28.00 11.58
N ASP A 282 -4.63 -27.35 10.62
CA ASP A 282 -4.67 -25.92 10.34
C ASP A 282 -5.98 -25.23 10.79
N ASN A 283 -6.32 -25.33 12.08
CA ASN A 283 -7.48 -24.59 12.60
C ASN A 283 -7.14 -23.13 12.96
N ILE A 284 -7.98 -22.18 12.52
CA ILE A 284 -7.91 -20.73 12.81
C ILE A 284 -7.76 -20.42 14.31
N ILE A 285 -8.42 -21.21 15.16
CA ILE A 285 -8.37 -21.06 16.61
C ILE A 285 -6.96 -21.36 17.10
N ARG A 286 -6.37 -22.50 16.69
CA ARG A 286 -4.98 -22.83 16.99
C ARG A 286 -4.07 -21.69 16.54
N ARG A 287 -4.29 -21.10 15.36
CA ARG A 287 -3.50 -19.93 14.91
C ARG A 287 -3.75 -18.65 15.74
N LEU A 288 -4.89 -18.45 16.38
CA LEU A 288 -5.15 -17.27 17.23
C LEU A 288 -4.82 -17.51 18.72
N THR A 289 -4.85 -18.76 19.19
CA THR A 289 -4.69 -19.14 20.60
C THR A 289 -3.35 -19.80 20.91
N THR A 290 -2.70 -20.46 19.94
CA THR A 290 -1.33 -20.97 20.10
C THR A 290 -0.34 -19.93 19.59
N ILE A 291 0.09 -19.04 20.49
CA ILE A 291 1.34 -18.31 20.32
C ILE A 291 2.45 -19.28 20.72
N SER A 292 2.71 -20.27 19.87
CA SER A 292 3.84 -21.17 20.08
C SER A 292 5.07 -20.64 19.37
N LEU A 293 6.16 -20.49 20.12
CA LEU A 293 7.48 -20.24 19.54
C LEU A 293 7.92 -21.39 18.64
N SER A 294 7.31 -22.58 18.71
CA SER A 294 7.66 -23.73 17.87
C SER A 294 6.89 -23.81 16.53
N GLU A 295 6.03 -22.85 16.22
CA GLU A 295 5.29 -22.84 14.94
C GLU A 295 6.20 -22.43 13.77
N HIS A 296 6.13 -23.15 12.65
CA HIS A 296 6.94 -22.95 11.45
C HIS A 296 6.99 -21.48 10.99
N THR A 297 5.82 -20.82 10.87
CA THR A 297 5.71 -19.42 10.43
C THR A 297 6.31 -18.42 11.43
N THR A 298 6.35 -18.76 12.71
CA THR A 298 6.96 -17.93 13.75
C THR A 298 8.48 -18.06 13.68
N GLN A 299 9.01 -19.28 13.52
CA GLN A 299 10.45 -19.53 13.38
C GLN A 299 11.04 -18.88 12.12
N THR A 300 10.37 -19.01 10.96
CA THR A 300 10.84 -18.35 9.72
C THR A 300 10.91 -16.83 9.87
N ARG A 301 9.96 -16.22 10.58
CA ARG A 301 9.95 -14.77 10.86
C ARG A 301 11.05 -14.35 11.84
N LEU A 302 11.29 -15.11 12.91
CA LEU A 302 12.36 -14.81 13.87
C LEU A 302 13.73 -14.85 13.20
N LEU A 303 13.99 -15.88 12.39
CA LEU A 303 15.20 -15.97 11.57
C LEU A 303 15.27 -14.81 10.57
N ALA A 304 14.17 -14.48 9.89
CA ALA A 304 14.13 -13.35 8.97
C ALA A 304 14.44 -12.01 9.67
N TRP A 305 13.97 -11.82 10.90
CA TRP A 305 14.28 -10.63 11.71
C TRP A 305 15.73 -10.60 12.17
N GLN A 306 16.33 -11.74 12.50
CA GLN A 306 17.75 -11.83 12.81
C GLN A 306 18.61 -11.47 11.59
N ILE A 307 18.27 -12.00 10.42
CA ILE A 307 18.91 -11.65 9.14
C ILE A 307 18.75 -10.14 8.87
N SER A 308 17.53 -9.62 9.04
CA SER A 308 17.23 -8.19 8.88
C SER A 308 18.05 -7.31 9.82
N TRP A 309 18.25 -7.75 11.07
CA TRP A 309 19.09 -7.04 12.03
C TRP A 309 20.55 -6.98 11.58
N ASN A 310 21.09 -8.07 11.05
CA ASN A 310 22.45 -8.10 10.50
C ASN A 310 22.58 -7.19 9.27
N ALA A 311 21.58 -7.21 8.36
CA ALA A 311 21.52 -6.31 7.23
C ALA A 311 21.45 -4.83 7.64
N PHE A 312 20.66 -4.51 8.69
CA PHE A 312 20.56 -3.16 9.24
C PHE A 312 21.90 -2.68 9.82
N LYS A 313 22.59 -3.52 10.60
CA LYS A 313 23.90 -3.17 11.20
C LYS A 313 24.97 -2.82 10.16
N GLU A 314 24.89 -3.38 8.96
CA GLU A 314 25.83 -3.06 7.88
C GLU A 314 25.61 -1.65 7.30
N LYS A 315 24.35 -1.21 7.18
CA LYS A 315 23.99 0.12 6.64
C LYS A 315 23.00 0.86 7.55
N PRO A 316 23.41 1.25 8.78
CA PRO A 316 22.47 1.67 9.82
C PRO A 316 21.84 3.05 9.57
N LEU A 317 22.48 3.93 8.80
CA LEU A 317 22.01 5.32 8.63
C LEU A 317 20.90 5.46 7.60
N LEU A 318 21.17 5.07 6.35
CA LEU A 318 20.25 5.19 5.21
C LEU A 318 19.78 3.84 4.66
N GLY A 319 20.23 2.73 5.21
CA GLY A 319 19.83 1.39 4.79
C GLY A 319 20.37 0.98 3.41
N TRP A 320 19.78 -0.06 2.86
CA TRP A 320 20.08 -0.64 1.55
C TRP A 320 19.37 0.08 0.41
N GLY A 321 18.40 0.93 0.73
CA GLY A 321 17.49 1.60 -0.19
C GLY A 321 16.07 1.02 -0.17
N PRO A 322 15.04 1.82 -0.46
CA PRO A 322 13.69 1.33 -0.71
C PRO A 322 13.70 0.20 -1.74
N GLU A 323 12.87 -0.84 -1.56
CA GLU A 323 12.80 -2.02 -2.44
C GLU A 323 14.07 -2.88 -2.53
N ASN A 324 15.16 -2.51 -1.84
CA ASN A 324 16.41 -3.25 -1.84
C ASN A 324 16.52 -4.23 -0.64
N PHE A 325 15.41 -4.49 0.05
CA PHE A 325 15.38 -5.38 1.22
C PHE A 325 15.99 -6.75 0.92
N SER A 326 15.62 -7.36 -0.22
CA SER A 326 16.12 -8.69 -0.61
C SER A 326 17.64 -8.72 -0.76
N ILE A 327 18.27 -7.62 -1.18
CA ILE A 327 19.72 -7.56 -1.36
C ILE A 327 20.43 -7.64 0.00
N GLY A 328 19.96 -6.88 0.99
CA GLY A 328 20.48 -6.97 2.36
C GLY A 328 20.18 -8.32 2.99
N PHE A 329 18.97 -8.86 2.75
CA PHE A 329 18.55 -10.16 3.27
C PHE A 329 19.40 -11.31 2.72
N ASP A 330 19.57 -11.38 1.40
CA ASP A 330 20.28 -12.48 0.74
C ASP A 330 21.77 -12.49 1.11
N LYS A 331 22.38 -11.31 1.30
CA LYS A 331 23.77 -11.20 1.75
C LYS A 331 23.99 -11.78 3.15
N HIS A 332 23.03 -11.60 4.03
CA HIS A 332 23.06 -12.06 5.44
C HIS A 332 22.23 -13.32 5.68
N PHE A 333 21.93 -14.08 4.62
CA PHE A 333 21.08 -15.26 4.67
C PHE A 333 21.53 -16.24 5.77
N ASN A 334 20.58 -16.81 6.50
CA ASN A 334 20.84 -17.87 7.47
C ASN A 334 20.41 -19.23 6.87
N PRO A 335 21.34 -20.19 6.65
CA PRO A 335 21.03 -21.53 6.14
C PRO A 335 20.02 -22.31 6.98
N GLU A 336 19.90 -21.98 8.27
CA GLU A 336 18.90 -22.58 9.15
C GLU A 336 17.47 -22.38 8.62
N LEU A 337 17.22 -21.30 7.87
CA LEU A 337 15.92 -21.03 7.25
C LEU A 337 15.49 -22.14 6.28
N GLU A 338 16.43 -22.86 5.66
CA GLU A 338 16.13 -23.98 4.76
C GLU A 338 15.56 -25.20 5.50
N LYS A 339 15.87 -25.35 6.80
CA LYS A 339 15.29 -26.41 7.65
C LYS A 339 13.81 -26.16 7.94
N TRP A 340 13.40 -24.89 7.89
CA TRP A 340 12.05 -24.42 8.14
C TRP A 340 11.32 -24.05 6.86
N GLY A 341 11.67 -24.65 5.72
CA GLY A 341 10.91 -24.53 4.49
C GLY A 341 11.78 -24.54 3.24
N LYS A 342 11.44 -25.40 2.27
CA LYS A 342 12.08 -25.39 0.95
C LYS A 342 11.52 -24.30 0.02
N THR A 343 10.36 -23.71 0.36
CA THR A 343 9.61 -22.78 -0.50
C THR A 343 9.61 -21.33 -0.02
N GLU A 344 9.83 -21.05 1.28
CA GLU A 344 9.78 -19.71 1.88
C GLU A 344 11.17 -19.18 2.31
N THR A 345 12.23 -19.42 1.53
CA THR A 345 13.58 -18.98 1.90
C THR A 345 13.97 -17.62 1.32
N TRP A 346 13.15 -17.04 0.44
CA TRP A 346 13.40 -15.75 -0.20
C TRP A 346 12.44 -14.69 0.36
N PHE A 347 13.00 -13.59 0.86
CA PHE A 347 12.23 -12.51 1.44
C PHE A 347 12.49 -11.19 0.72
N ASP A 348 11.39 -10.54 0.33
CA ASP A 348 11.38 -9.20 -0.24
C ASP A 348 10.92 -8.13 0.77
N ARG A 349 10.44 -8.57 1.94
CA ARG A 349 9.97 -7.76 3.06
C ARG A 349 10.20 -8.46 4.40
N ALA A 350 10.44 -7.68 5.45
CA ALA A 350 10.63 -8.23 6.80
C ALA A 350 9.34 -8.74 7.48
N HIS A 351 8.17 -8.39 6.93
CA HIS A 351 6.86 -8.59 7.58
C HIS A 351 6.80 -7.96 8.99
N ASN A 352 7.55 -6.88 9.17
CA ASN A 352 7.58 -6.03 10.35
C ASN A 352 8.13 -4.68 9.91
N PHE A 353 7.34 -3.61 10.03
CA PHE A 353 7.71 -2.31 9.51
C PHE A 353 9.03 -1.76 10.10
N ILE A 354 9.38 -2.13 11.34
CA ILE A 354 10.61 -1.66 12.00
C ILE A 354 11.83 -2.21 11.27
N PHE A 355 11.84 -3.52 11.01
CA PHE A 355 12.91 -4.16 10.25
C PHE A 355 12.87 -3.77 8.78
N ASP A 356 11.69 -3.63 8.19
CA ASP A 356 11.54 -3.26 6.78
C ASP A 356 12.09 -1.86 6.50
N ILE A 357 11.65 -0.85 7.27
CA ILE A 357 12.13 0.53 7.15
C ILE A 357 13.57 0.65 7.66
N GLY A 358 13.94 -0.07 8.72
CA GLY A 358 15.31 -0.09 9.23
C GLY A 358 16.29 -0.59 8.17
N VAL A 359 16.03 -1.74 7.54
CA VAL A 359 16.91 -2.28 6.48
C VAL A 359 16.90 -1.40 5.25
N THR A 360 15.75 -0.87 4.81
CA THR A 360 15.65 -0.14 3.54
C THR A 360 16.02 1.34 3.63
N SER A 361 15.77 2.00 4.76
CA SER A 361 15.92 3.45 4.94
C SER A 361 16.74 3.83 6.17
N GLY A 362 17.28 2.85 6.90
CA GLY A 362 18.09 3.05 8.09
C GLY A 362 17.34 3.69 9.25
N ILE A 363 18.10 4.08 10.27
CA ILE A 363 17.57 4.74 11.47
C ILE A 363 16.96 6.11 11.13
N VAL A 364 17.49 6.80 10.12
CA VAL A 364 16.97 8.10 9.68
C VAL A 364 15.55 7.94 9.14
N GLY A 365 15.32 6.98 8.25
CA GLY A 365 13.99 6.67 7.74
C GLY A 365 13.03 6.18 8.83
N LEU A 366 13.51 5.29 9.72
CA LEU A 366 12.68 4.73 10.80
C LEU A 366 12.22 5.81 11.80
N VAL A 367 13.14 6.67 12.25
CA VAL A 367 12.80 7.78 13.15
C VAL A 367 11.84 8.76 12.47
N ALA A 368 12.07 9.08 11.20
CA ALA A 368 11.18 9.97 10.45
C ALA A 368 9.78 9.37 10.26
N TYR A 369 9.67 8.05 10.03
CA TYR A 369 8.38 7.35 9.98
C TYR A 369 7.65 7.42 11.32
N LEU A 370 8.33 7.08 12.42
CA LEU A 370 7.75 7.15 13.77
C LEU A 370 7.37 8.58 14.16
N ALA A 371 8.10 9.58 13.69
CA ALA A 371 7.79 10.99 13.92
C ALA A 371 6.43 11.40 13.32
N ILE A 372 5.98 10.81 12.20
CA ILE A 372 4.64 11.07 11.64
C ILE A 372 3.56 10.69 12.65
N PHE A 373 3.67 9.51 13.25
CA PHE A 373 2.69 9.02 14.21
C PHE A 373 2.78 9.77 15.54
N ALA A 374 3.98 10.03 16.04
CA ALA A 374 4.19 10.82 17.25
C ALA A 374 3.60 12.24 17.10
N ALA A 375 3.87 12.91 15.98
CA ALA A 375 3.32 14.21 15.66
C ALA A 375 1.79 14.18 15.53
N THR A 376 1.24 13.14 14.88
CA THR A 376 -0.20 12.91 14.75
C THR A 376 -0.87 12.79 16.12
N PHE A 377 -0.37 11.90 16.99
CA PHE A 377 -0.92 11.69 18.32
C PHE A 377 -0.79 12.93 19.21
N TYR A 378 0.36 13.61 19.14
CA TYR A 378 0.60 14.85 19.88
C TYR A 378 -0.37 15.96 19.47
N LYS A 379 -0.52 16.22 18.16
CA LYS A 379 -1.37 17.30 17.65
C LYS A 379 -2.86 17.02 17.89
N LEU A 380 -3.31 15.77 17.73
CA LEU A 380 -4.69 15.38 18.06
C LEU A 380 -4.97 15.54 19.56
N SER A 381 -4.05 15.12 20.42
CA SER A 381 -4.17 15.28 21.87
C SER A 381 -4.19 16.75 22.30
N LEU A 382 -3.34 17.58 21.69
CA LEU A 382 -3.31 19.02 21.93
C LEU A 382 -4.63 19.69 21.50
N LYS A 383 -5.17 19.31 20.32
CA LYS A 383 -6.47 19.80 19.85
C LYS A 383 -7.60 19.39 20.79
N LYS A 384 -7.62 18.14 21.27
CA LYS A 384 -8.59 17.66 22.27
C LYS A 384 -8.53 18.51 23.55
N ARG A 385 -7.33 18.74 24.11
CA ARG A 385 -7.16 19.56 25.32
C ARG A 385 -7.67 20.99 25.15
N ARG A 386 -7.40 21.62 23.99
CA ARG A 386 -7.90 22.96 23.67
C ARG A 386 -9.43 23.00 23.59
N LEU A 387 -10.04 22.03 22.92
CA LEU A 387 -11.50 21.93 22.82
C LEU A 387 -12.16 21.75 24.20
N LEU A 388 -11.58 20.92 25.07
CA LEU A 388 -12.10 20.72 26.44
C LEU A 388 -11.95 21.96 27.33
N SER A 389 -11.02 22.86 26.99
CA SER A 389 -10.78 24.10 27.74
C SER A 389 -11.57 25.29 27.20
N ASP A 390 -12.32 25.13 26.10
CA ASP A 390 -13.08 26.19 25.45
C ASP A 390 -14.42 26.43 26.17
N PRO A 391 -14.62 27.57 26.86
CA PRO A 391 -15.83 27.84 27.63
C PRO A 391 -17.08 28.03 26.76
N GLN A 392 -16.91 28.32 25.47
CA GLN A 392 -18.03 28.67 24.56
C GLN A 392 -18.56 27.49 23.75
N SER A 393 -17.92 26.32 23.83
CA SER A 393 -18.30 25.15 23.03
C SER A 393 -19.55 24.46 23.61
N THR A 394 -20.62 24.33 22.81
CA THR A 394 -21.79 23.53 23.20
C THR A 394 -21.39 22.07 23.40
N ILE A 395 -21.92 21.42 24.46
CA ILE A 395 -21.53 20.04 24.86
C ILE A 395 -21.67 19.05 23.69
N TYR A 396 -22.71 19.22 22.86
CA TYR A 396 -22.95 18.37 21.70
C TYR A 396 -21.87 18.54 20.61
N ASN A 397 -21.56 19.77 20.21
CA ASN A 397 -20.51 20.04 19.22
C ASN A 397 -19.14 19.60 19.73
N LEU A 398 -18.88 19.79 21.03
CA LEU A 398 -17.65 19.37 21.70
C LEU A 398 -17.47 17.85 21.63
N LYS A 399 -18.48 17.09 22.05
CA LYS A 399 -18.47 15.62 22.02
C LYS A 399 -18.26 15.10 20.59
N SER A 400 -18.97 15.68 19.62
CA SER A 400 -18.88 15.32 18.20
C SER A 400 -17.47 15.49 17.65
N LYS A 401 -16.81 16.63 17.94
CA LYS A 401 -15.42 16.89 17.52
C LYS A 401 -14.43 15.95 18.20
N ILE A 402 -14.54 15.72 19.50
CA ILE A 402 -13.63 14.83 20.25
C ILE A 402 -13.71 13.39 19.74
N ILE A 403 -14.91 12.88 19.46
CA ILE A 403 -15.09 11.51 18.93
C ILE A 403 -14.31 11.29 17.62
N VAL A 404 -14.25 12.31 16.74
CA VAL A 404 -13.43 12.23 15.53
C VAL A 404 -11.95 12.12 15.86
N LEU A 405 -11.44 12.96 16.78
CA LEU A 405 -10.03 12.94 17.18
C LEU A 405 -9.65 11.57 17.75
N VAL A 406 -10.48 11.05 18.66
CA VAL A 406 -10.27 9.74 19.29
C VAL A 406 -10.36 8.61 18.26
N GLY A 407 -11.31 8.69 17.32
CA GLY A 407 -11.42 7.72 16.22
C GLY A 407 -10.16 7.68 15.34
N LEU A 408 -9.59 8.84 15.01
CA LEU A 408 -8.33 8.92 14.24
C LEU A 408 -7.15 8.35 15.03
N GLN A 409 -7.02 8.69 16.32
CA GLN A 409 -5.96 8.16 17.19
C GLN A 409 -6.06 6.63 17.31
N SER A 410 -7.27 6.11 17.48
CA SER A 410 -7.52 4.67 17.63
C SER A 410 -7.21 3.89 16.35
N ALA A 411 -7.58 4.43 15.19
CA ALA A 411 -7.22 3.84 13.91
C ALA A 411 -5.71 3.81 13.66
N PHE A 412 -4.99 4.91 13.90
CA PHE A 412 -3.53 4.92 13.71
C PHE A 412 -2.81 4.03 14.74
N ALA A 413 -3.28 3.95 15.97
CA ALA A 413 -2.71 3.06 16.98
C ALA A 413 -2.92 1.59 16.61
N GLY A 414 -4.14 1.20 16.23
CA GLY A 414 -4.42 -0.16 15.77
C GLY A 414 -3.60 -0.51 14.52
N TYR A 415 -3.48 0.44 13.58
CA TYR A 415 -2.68 0.28 12.38
C TYR A 415 -1.18 0.04 12.67
N LEU A 416 -0.58 0.82 13.56
CA LEU A 416 0.82 0.64 13.97
C LEU A 416 1.07 -0.74 14.59
N ILE A 417 0.16 -1.18 15.47
CA ILE A 417 0.27 -2.49 16.11
C ILE A 417 0.14 -3.62 15.08
N GLN A 418 -0.78 -3.50 14.11
CA GLN A 418 -0.88 -4.44 12.99
C GLN A 418 0.40 -4.47 12.15
N ASN A 419 1.02 -3.31 11.89
CA ASN A 419 2.24 -3.22 11.10
C ASN A 419 3.47 -3.83 11.79
N LEU A 420 3.45 -4.10 13.09
CA LEU A 420 4.52 -4.91 13.73
C LEU A 420 4.60 -6.34 13.15
N PHE A 421 3.52 -6.81 12.53
CA PHE A 421 3.41 -8.14 11.91
C PHE A 421 3.22 -8.06 10.40
N ASN A 422 3.33 -6.86 9.80
CA ASN A 422 3.08 -6.63 8.39
C ASN A 422 3.84 -5.40 7.86
N PHE A 423 3.49 -4.93 6.67
CA PHE A 423 4.00 -3.70 6.07
C PHE A 423 2.88 -2.98 5.31
N ASP A 424 3.15 -1.73 4.93
CA ASP A 424 2.20 -0.85 4.24
C ASP A 424 1.96 -1.28 2.77
N THR A 425 0.75 -1.12 2.27
CA THR A 425 0.37 -1.40 0.87
C THR A 425 -0.39 -0.25 0.24
N VAL A 426 -0.64 -0.29 -1.07
CA VAL A 426 -1.36 0.79 -1.76
C VAL A 426 -2.74 1.06 -1.13
N SER A 427 -3.44 0.00 -0.72
CA SER A 427 -4.79 0.13 -0.17
C SER A 427 -4.77 0.78 1.21
N THR A 428 -3.80 0.43 2.04
CA THR A 428 -3.63 1.07 3.35
C THR A 428 -3.10 2.49 3.22
N TYR A 429 -2.17 2.74 2.28
CA TYR A 429 -1.65 4.09 2.00
C TYR A 429 -2.71 5.06 1.50
N ILE A 430 -3.63 4.63 0.63
CA ILE A 430 -4.75 5.49 0.20
C ILE A 430 -5.51 6.01 1.43
N ILE A 431 -5.90 5.13 2.34
CA ILE A 431 -6.69 5.54 3.51
C ILE A 431 -5.83 6.30 4.54
N SER A 432 -4.61 5.84 4.82
CA SER A 432 -3.75 6.48 5.83
C SER A 432 -3.36 7.89 5.41
N PHE A 433 -3.03 8.14 4.14
CA PHE A 433 -2.74 9.50 3.66
C PHE A 433 -3.99 10.40 3.63
N LEU A 434 -5.18 9.86 3.32
CA LEU A 434 -6.44 10.60 3.48
C LEU A 434 -6.72 10.95 4.96
N MET A 435 -6.44 10.03 5.88
CA MET A 435 -6.56 10.27 7.32
C MET A 435 -5.53 11.26 7.84
N LEU A 436 -4.29 11.23 7.34
CA LEU A 436 -3.25 12.22 7.68
C LEU A 436 -3.66 13.61 7.17
N ALA A 437 -4.19 13.70 5.94
CA ALA A 437 -4.70 14.96 5.39
C ALA A 437 -5.87 15.49 6.22
N TYR A 438 -6.78 14.62 6.64
CA TYR A 438 -7.89 15.00 7.50
C TYR A 438 -7.41 15.40 8.90
N THR A 439 -6.41 14.70 9.45
CA THR A 439 -5.77 15.05 10.71
C THR A 439 -5.18 16.46 10.63
N SER A 440 -4.37 16.75 9.60
CA SER A 440 -3.80 18.08 9.37
C SER A 440 -4.89 19.15 9.28
N TYR A 441 -5.99 18.87 8.57
CA TYR A 441 -7.13 19.79 8.53
C TYR A 441 -7.74 20.01 9.93
N VAL A 442 -8.08 18.96 10.68
CA VAL A 442 -8.79 19.10 11.96
C VAL A 442 -7.92 19.77 13.03
N VAL A 443 -6.61 19.50 13.07
CA VAL A 443 -5.71 20.13 14.06
C VAL A 443 -5.41 21.59 13.74
N ASN A 444 -5.49 21.99 12.47
CA ASN A 444 -5.22 23.36 12.02
C ASN A 444 -6.48 24.20 11.79
N SER A 445 -7.65 23.58 11.71
CA SER A 445 -8.94 24.29 11.59
C SER A 445 -9.11 25.22 12.79
N PRO A 446 -9.49 26.49 12.57
CA PRO A 446 -9.86 27.38 13.67
C PRO A 446 -10.92 26.70 14.53
N ASP A 447 -10.77 26.78 15.85
CA ASP A 447 -11.92 26.59 16.73
C ASP A 447 -12.96 27.65 16.31
N ASP A 448 -14.24 27.30 16.21
CA ASP A 448 -15.33 28.07 15.56
C ASP A 448 -15.53 29.53 16.06
N SER A 449 -14.62 30.06 16.88
CA SER A 449 -14.59 31.39 17.47
C SER A 449 -13.47 32.31 16.97
N ARG A 450 -12.58 31.87 16.08
CA ARG A 450 -11.52 32.75 15.53
C ARG A 450 -11.58 32.80 14.03
N GLU A 451 -12.15 33.90 13.50
CA GLU A 451 -11.77 34.35 12.17
C GLU A 451 -10.24 34.34 12.10
N PRO A 452 -9.64 33.78 11.04
CA PRO A 452 -8.22 33.93 10.84
C PRO A 452 -7.95 35.44 10.72
N ALA A 453 -7.26 35.99 11.72
CA ALA A 453 -6.65 37.30 11.61
C ALA A 453 -5.96 37.36 10.24
N SER A 454 -6.46 38.25 9.40
CA SER A 454 -6.00 38.57 8.06
C SER A 454 -4.59 39.14 8.13
N LEU A 455 -3.60 38.32 8.47
CA LEU A 455 -2.19 38.70 8.50
C LEU A 455 -1.46 38.42 7.17
N ILE A 456 -2.19 38.02 6.13
CA ILE A 456 -1.65 37.94 4.76
C ILE A 456 -2.69 38.49 3.78
N SER A 457 -3.08 39.77 3.94
CA SER A 457 -3.78 40.52 2.88
C SER A 457 -2.86 41.43 2.06
N ASN A 458 -1.58 41.57 2.41
CA ASN A 458 -0.72 42.60 1.81
C ASN A 458 0.41 42.06 0.92
N PHE A 459 0.12 41.04 0.12
CA PHE A 459 0.91 40.74 -1.09
C PHE A 459 -0.03 40.60 -2.29
N GLN A 460 -0.77 41.68 -2.57
CA GLN A 460 -1.30 41.89 -3.92
C GLN A 460 -0.12 42.27 -4.81
N PHE A 461 0.36 41.32 -5.61
CA PHE A 461 1.13 41.68 -6.80
C PHE A 461 0.16 42.35 -7.77
N SER A 462 0.02 43.67 -7.62
CA SER A 462 -0.70 44.54 -8.54
C SER A 462 0.10 44.61 -9.85
N ILE A 463 -0.17 43.67 -10.76
CA ILE A 463 0.12 43.92 -12.18
C ILE A 463 -0.92 44.94 -12.63
N SER A 464 -0.41 46.17 -12.77
CA SER A 464 -1.02 47.36 -13.32
C SER A 464 -2.23 47.10 -14.22
N LYS A 465 -3.37 47.67 -13.82
CA LYS A 465 -4.41 48.12 -14.74
C LYS A 465 -3.80 49.16 -15.68
N GLN A 466 -3.60 48.79 -16.94
CA GLN A 466 -3.88 49.58 -18.16
C GLN A 466 -3.27 48.83 -19.36
N ILE A 467 -3.89 48.96 -20.53
CA ILE A 467 -3.68 48.23 -21.81
C ILE A 467 -4.59 46.99 -21.99
N PRO A 468 -5.69 47.09 -22.76
CA PRO A 468 -6.62 45.99 -23.08
C PRO A 468 -5.94 44.76 -23.72
N ASN A 469 -4.90 44.97 -24.52
CA ASN A 469 -4.14 43.89 -25.19
C ASN A 469 -3.37 42.98 -24.21
N SER A 470 -3.10 43.43 -22.97
CA SER A 470 -2.40 42.63 -21.96
C SER A 470 -3.25 41.49 -21.40
N LYS A 471 -4.58 41.65 -21.29
CA LYS A 471 -5.46 40.58 -20.76
C LYS A 471 -5.58 39.40 -21.72
N ILE A 472 -5.68 39.68 -23.02
CA ILE A 472 -5.72 38.66 -24.06
C ILE A 472 -4.37 37.94 -24.11
N LEU A 473 -3.26 38.69 -24.04
CA LEU A 473 -1.91 38.12 -23.99
C LEU A 473 -1.69 37.25 -22.74
N ILE A 474 -2.12 37.71 -21.56
CA ILE A 474 -2.03 36.92 -20.32
C ILE A 474 -2.90 35.67 -20.40
N ALA A 475 -4.12 35.76 -20.95
CA ALA A 475 -4.99 34.61 -21.15
C ALA A 475 -4.38 33.60 -22.14
N ALA A 476 -3.80 34.09 -23.24
CA ALA A 476 -3.10 33.28 -24.24
C ALA A 476 -1.86 32.60 -23.62
N LEU A 477 -1.05 33.32 -22.85
CA LEU A 477 0.12 32.77 -22.16
C LEU A 477 -0.29 31.69 -21.13
N LYS A 478 -1.34 31.94 -20.35
CA LYS A 478 -1.92 30.94 -19.42
C LYS A 478 -2.40 29.69 -20.16
N MET A 479 -3.02 29.85 -21.32
CA MET A 479 -3.44 28.74 -22.16
C MET A 479 -2.24 27.96 -22.71
N ILE A 480 -1.20 28.64 -23.18
CA ILE A 480 0.05 28.01 -23.65
C ILE A 480 0.71 27.22 -22.52
N ILE A 481 0.83 27.80 -21.32
CA ILE A 481 1.38 27.10 -20.15
C ILE A 481 0.54 25.87 -19.79
N ALA A 482 -0.79 25.98 -19.81
CA ALA A 482 -1.68 24.85 -19.58
C ALA A 482 -1.50 23.73 -20.62
N VAL A 483 -1.35 24.07 -21.90
CA VAL A 483 -1.07 23.12 -22.98
C VAL A 483 0.29 22.44 -22.77
N ILE A 484 1.33 23.19 -22.42
CA ILE A 484 2.66 22.64 -22.11
C ILE A 484 2.58 21.67 -20.94
N ILE A 485 1.87 22.01 -19.86
CA ILE A 485 1.65 21.10 -18.72
C ILE A 485 0.98 19.82 -19.19
N ILE A 486 -0.08 19.91 -20.00
CA ILE A 486 -0.79 18.73 -20.52
C ILE A 486 0.16 17.85 -21.35
N LEU A 487 0.96 18.44 -22.24
CA LEU A 487 1.89 17.70 -23.10
C LEU A 487 3.02 17.02 -22.31
N LEU A 488 3.59 17.71 -21.31
CA LEU A 488 4.65 17.14 -20.47
C LEU A 488 4.12 15.99 -19.61
N PHE A 489 2.98 16.19 -18.96
CA PHE A 489 2.40 15.17 -18.10
C PHE A 489 1.75 14.03 -18.88
N SER A 490 1.22 14.24 -20.10
CA SER A 490 0.71 13.14 -20.93
C SER A 490 1.83 12.16 -21.29
N LYS A 491 3.03 12.66 -21.60
CA LYS A 491 4.21 11.82 -21.84
C LYS A 491 4.63 11.07 -20.58
N LEU A 492 4.62 11.73 -19.43
CA LEU A 492 4.92 11.10 -18.13
C LEU A 492 3.91 9.99 -17.82
N ILE A 493 2.62 10.30 -17.81
CA ILE A 493 1.52 9.36 -17.54
C ILE A 493 1.60 8.17 -18.51
N PHE A 494 1.86 8.43 -19.80
CA PHE A 494 1.98 7.38 -20.79
C PHE A 494 3.14 6.44 -20.48
N PHE A 495 4.35 6.97 -20.23
CA PHE A 495 5.54 6.15 -20.03
C PHE A 495 5.63 5.50 -18.65
N ALA A 496 5.28 6.22 -17.59
CA ALA A 496 5.46 5.79 -16.20
C ALA A 496 4.28 4.94 -15.68
N SER A 497 3.09 5.10 -16.26
CA SER A 497 1.86 4.51 -15.72
C SER A 497 1.08 3.68 -16.77
N LEU A 498 0.61 4.29 -17.87
CA LEU A 498 -0.25 3.60 -18.84
C LEU A 498 0.46 2.48 -19.59
N ARG A 499 1.69 2.71 -20.06
CA ARG A 499 2.48 1.71 -20.77
C ARG A 499 2.80 0.51 -19.88
N PRO A 500 3.35 0.67 -18.66
CA PRO A 500 3.54 -0.45 -17.74
C PRO A 500 2.25 -1.20 -17.41
N PHE A 501 1.12 -0.50 -17.24
CA PHE A 501 -0.17 -1.13 -17.00
C PHE A 501 -0.59 -2.03 -18.16
N TRP A 502 -0.50 -1.52 -19.40
CA TRP A 502 -0.83 -2.27 -20.59
C TRP A 502 0.12 -3.45 -20.82
N THR A 503 1.43 -3.23 -20.68
CA THR A 503 2.44 -4.29 -20.78
C THR A 503 2.20 -5.40 -19.76
N ASN A 504 1.88 -5.06 -18.50
CA ASN A 504 1.56 -6.06 -17.48
C ASN A 504 0.30 -6.87 -17.83
N SER A 505 -0.76 -6.19 -18.26
CA SER A 505 -2.01 -6.84 -18.70
C SER A 505 -1.75 -7.81 -19.85
N GLU A 506 -0.93 -7.41 -20.83
CA GLU A 506 -0.59 -8.25 -21.96
C GLU A 506 0.32 -9.42 -21.57
N VAL A 507 1.36 -9.19 -20.77
CA VAL A 507 2.22 -10.25 -20.20
C VAL A 507 1.37 -11.30 -19.49
N ASN A 508 0.42 -10.90 -18.63
CA ASN A 508 -0.42 -11.87 -17.95
C ASN A 508 -1.33 -12.65 -18.91
N ARG A 509 -1.92 -11.97 -19.91
CA ARG A 509 -2.71 -12.63 -20.95
C ARG A 509 -1.88 -13.69 -21.68
N LEU A 510 -0.63 -13.37 -22.04
CA LEU A 510 0.28 -14.29 -22.71
C LEU A 510 0.67 -15.46 -21.78
N VAL A 511 0.98 -15.21 -20.50
CA VAL A 511 1.25 -16.27 -19.53
C VAL A 511 0.04 -17.21 -19.37
N SER A 512 -1.17 -16.66 -19.24
CA SER A 512 -2.39 -17.48 -19.15
C SER A 512 -2.63 -18.30 -20.42
N LEU A 513 -2.36 -17.73 -21.60
CA LEU A 513 -2.45 -18.48 -22.86
C LEU A 513 -1.46 -19.65 -22.89
N ILE A 514 -0.20 -19.43 -22.48
CA ILE A 514 0.79 -20.51 -22.38
C ILE A 514 0.25 -21.60 -21.45
N GLN A 515 -0.23 -21.25 -20.26
CA GLN A 515 -0.71 -22.21 -19.26
C GLN A 515 -1.86 -23.11 -19.77
N ILE A 516 -2.77 -22.59 -20.58
CA ILE A 516 -3.96 -23.34 -21.04
C ILE A 516 -3.61 -24.46 -22.03
N ASN A 517 -2.64 -24.25 -22.92
CA ASN A 517 -2.35 -25.14 -24.05
C ASN A 517 -0.86 -25.50 -24.17
N TYR A 518 -0.13 -25.45 -23.06
CA TYR A 518 1.27 -25.83 -23.00
C TYR A 518 1.45 -27.32 -23.35
N PRO A 519 2.46 -27.70 -24.15
CA PRO A 519 3.46 -26.87 -24.84
C PRO A 519 3.06 -26.47 -26.29
N ARG A 520 1.87 -26.86 -26.77
CA ARG A 520 1.46 -26.77 -28.19
C ARG A 520 1.42 -25.36 -28.77
N ASN A 521 1.09 -24.37 -27.95
CA ASN A 521 0.98 -22.97 -28.38
C ASN A 521 2.19 -22.10 -28.00
N ALA A 522 3.22 -22.66 -27.37
CA ALA A 522 4.30 -21.90 -26.73
C ALA A 522 5.04 -20.99 -27.72
N GLU A 523 5.48 -21.50 -28.88
CA GLU A 523 6.22 -20.71 -29.89
C GLU A 523 5.43 -19.50 -30.38
N ARG A 524 4.13 -19.70 -30.67
CA ARG A 524 3.23 -18.61 -31.08
C ARG A 524 3.15 -17.53 -30.01
N VAL A 525 3.10 -17.93 -28.73
CA VAL A 525 3.03 -16.99 -27.62
C VAL A 525 4.38 -16.28 -27.38
N PHE A 526 5.51 -16.99 -27.50
CA PHE A 526 6.83 -16.36 -27.40
C PHE A 526 7.06 -15.31 -28.49
N GLY A 527 6.59 -15.55 -29.72
CA GLY A 527 6.60 -14.54 -30.77
C GLY A 527 5.80 -13.27 -30.42
N GLN A 528 4.74 -13.38 -29.61
CA GLN A 528 3.99 -12.23 -29.09
C GLN A 528 4.75 -11.50 -27.97
N PHE A 529 5.43 -12.24 -27.09
CA PHE A 529 6.30 -11.64 -26.08
C PHE A 529 7.44 -10.82 -26.69
N SER A 530 8.11 -11.33 -27.73
CA SER A 530 9.22 -10.61 -28.39
C SER A 530 8.77 -9.28 -28.99
N LYS A 531 7.58 -9.24 -29.61
CA LYS A 531 6.97 -7.98 -30.10
C LYS A 531 6.66 -7.01 -28.96
N LEU A 532 6.19 -7.53 -27.83
CA LEU A 532 5.95 -6.71 -26.64
C LEU A 532 7.27 -6.15 -26.08
N ALA A 533 8.35 -6.92 -26.12
CA ALA A 533 9.69 -6.54 -25.64
C ALA A 533 10.36 -5.39 -26.40
N GLU A 534 9.91 -5.09 -27.61
CA GLU A 534 10.29 -3.85 -28.31
C GLU A 534 9.79 -2.60 -27.57
N THR A 535 8.79 -2.77 -26.70
CA THR A 535 8.25 -1.70 -25.86
C THR A 535 8.99 -1.61 -24.53
N GLN A 536 9.92 -0.66 -24.42
CA GLN A 536 10.68 -0.41 -23.20
C GLN A 536 9.80 0.14 -22.06
N THR A 537 9.94 -0.42 -20.87
CA THR A 537 9.27 0.04 -19.66
C THR A 537 10.24 0.11 -18.47
N PRO A 538 9.89 0.87 -17.42
CA PRO A 538 10.68 0.84 -16.20
C PRO A 538 10.79 -0.54 -15.51
N TYR A 539 9.93 -1.49 -15.87
CA TYR A 539 9.79 -2.79 -15.19
C TYR A 539 10.18 -3.98 -16.09
N ASP A 540 11.00 -3.75 -17.11
CA ASP A 540 11.40 -4.76 -18.10
C ASP A 540 12.07 -6.00 -17.48
N HIS A 541 12.81 -5.84 -16.37
CA HIS A 541 13.32 -6.97 -15.59
C HIS A 541 12.18 -7.89 -15.13
N TYR A 542 11.12 -7.35 -14.56
CA TYR A 542 10.00 -8.15 -14.09
C TYR A 542 9.26 -8.83 -15.25
N PHE A 543 8.95 -8.10 -16.32
CA PHE A 543 8.17 -8.64 -17.44
C PHE A 543 8.92 -9.70 -18.24
N TYR A 544 10.17 -9.44 -18.61
CA TYR A 544 10.88 -10.31 -19.55
C TYR A 544 11.75 -11.34 -18.82
N LEU A 545 12.37 -10.96 -17.70
CA LEU A 545 13.17 -11.91 -16.94
C LEU A 545 12.30 -12.81 -16.05
N LEU A 546 11.43 -12.22 -15.23
CA LEU A 546 10.74 -12.98 -14.19
C LEU A 546 9.47 -13.68 -14.69
N LYS A 547 8.83 -13.16 -15.74
CA LYS A 547 7.62 -13.78 -16.32
C LYS A 547 7.90 -14.57 -17.59
N GLN A 548 8.65 -14.04 -18.56
CA GLN A 548 8.83 -14.72 -19.85
C GLN A 548 9.92 -15.81 -19.81
N SER A 549 11.15 -15.50 -19.39
CA SER A 549 12.28 -16.42 -19.50
C SER A 549 12.09 -17.80 -18.85
N PRO A 550 11.38 -17.96 -17.71
CA PRO A 550 11.12 -19.28 -17.13
C PRO A 550 10.28 -20.18 -18.04
N TRP A 551 9.31 -19.61 -18.77
CA TRP A 551 8.50 -20.38 -19.72
C TRP A 551 9.29 -20.77 -20.97
N GLU A 552 10.15 -19.88 -21.47
CA GLU A 552 11.04 -20.20 -22.59
C GLU A 552 11.97 -21.35 -22.23
N PHE A 553 12.58 -21.31 -21.05
CA PHE A 553 13.45 -22.38 -20.59
C PHE A 553 12.70 -23.68 -20.35
N ALA A 554 11.51 -23.62 -19.74
CA ALA A 554 10.65 -24.79 -19.58
C ALA A 554 10.31 -25.43 -20.93
N TYR A 555 10.03 -24.61 -21.95
CA TYR A 555 9.72 -25.11 -23.29
C TYR A 555 10.95 -25.70 -23.99
N ALA A 556 12.10 -25.04 -23.89
CA ALA A 556 13.36 -25.56 -24.42
C ALA A 556 13.70 -26.95 -23.85
N LYS A 557 13.40 -27.20 -22.57
CA LYS A 557 13.52 -28.54 -21.96
C LYS A 557 12.63 -29.59 -22.64
N THR A 558 11.42 -29.23 -23.06
CA THR A 558 10.53 -30.17 -23.79
C THR A 558 11.03 -30.52 -25.19
N LEU A 559 11.86 -29.66 -25.78
CA LEU A 559 12.47 -29.87 -27.09
C LEU A 559 13.78 -30.66 -27.02
N ARG A 560 14.34 -30.88 -25.82
CA ARG A 560 15.68 -31.47 -25.62
C ARG A 560 15.94 -32.69 -26.51
N ASP A 561 15.01 -33.64 -26.51
CA ASP A 561 15.17 -34.92 -27.23
C ASP A 561 14.53 -34.91 -28.62
N ARG A 562 13.61 -33.97 -28.88
CA ARG A 562 12.83 -33.90 -30.14
C ARG A 562 13.51 -33.03 -31.20
N ASP A 563 14.09 -31.91 -30.77
CA ASP A 563 14.82 -30.96 -31.60
C ASP A 563 15.94 -30.31 -30.77
N PRO A 564 17.07 -31.01 -30.58
CA PRO A 564 18.17 -30.54 -29.74
C PRO A 564 18.77 -29.21 -30.22
N LYS A 565 18.81 -28.98 -31.54
CA LYS A 565 19.36 -27.74 -32.13
C LYS A 565 18.50 -26.54 -31.74
N LYS A 566 17.19 -26.64 -31.94
CA LYS A 566 16.24 -25.58 -31.56
C LYS A 566 16.20 -25.38 -30.05
N SER A 567 16.26 -26.46 -29.27
CA SER A 567 16.37 -26.40 -27.80
C SER A 567 17.57 -25.55 -27.38
N ALA A 568 18.76 -25.84 -27.91
CA ALA A 568 19.98 -25.09 -27.59
C ALA A 568 19.93 -23.63 -28.07
N GLU A 569 19.39 -23.36 -29.26
CA GLU A 569 19.18 -21.99 -29.78
C GLU A 569 18.29 -21.17 -28.84
N MET A 570 17.14 -21.71 -28.43
CA MET A 570 16.24 -21.03 -27.51
C MET A 570 16.91 -20.73 -26.17
N VAL A 571 17.70 -21.66 -25.62
CA VAL A 571 18.43 -21.41 -24.36
C VAL A 571 19.47 -20.29 -24.54
N ARG A 572 20.18 -20.22 -25.66
CA ARG A 572 21.11 -19.11 -25.96
C ARG A 572 20.38 -17.77 -26.03
N GLU A 573 19.23 -17.70 -26.68
CA GLU A 573 18.40 -16.49 -26.70
C GLU A 573 17.94 -16.08 -25.30
N THR A 574 17.52 -17.05 -24.48
CA THR A 574 17.13 -16.79 -23.09
C THR A 574 18.31 -16.28 -22.26
N ILE A 575 19.53 -16.82 -22.45
CA ILE A 575 20.76 -16.30 -21.81
C ILE A 575 20.99 -14.83 -22.15
N GLU A 576 20.87 -14.45 -23.43
CA GLU A 576 21.07 -13.05 -23.84
C GLU A 576 19.99 -12.12 -23.28
N LYS A 577 18.73 -12.57 -23.20
CA LYS A 577 17.66 -11.84 -22.49
C LYS A 577 17.99 -11.67 -21.01
N VAL A 578 18.48 -12.73 -20.36
CA VAL A 578 18.86 -12.69 -18.94
C VAL A 578 20.01 -11.74 -18.69
N LYS A 579 21.04 -11.74 -19.53
CA LYS A 579 22.14 -10.77 -19.46
C LYS A 579 21.67 -9.34 -19.70
N LYS A 580 20.79 -9.12 -20.69
CA LYS A 580 20.25 -7.78 -21.01
C LYS A 580 19.43 -7.20 -19.86
N TYR A 581 18.41 -7.92 -19.39
CA TYR A 581 17.49 -7.42 -18.37
C TYR A 581 18.02 -7.60 -16.94
N GLY A 582 18.88 -8.58 -16.71
CA GLY A 582 19.56 -8.79 -15.42
C GLY A 582 20.43 -7.62 -14.98
N ARG A 583 20.95 -6.82 -15.93
CA ARG A 583 21.68 -5.57 -15.66
C ARG A 583 20.85 -4.51 -14.92
N LEU A 584 19.51 -4.57 -15.00
CA LEU A 584 18.63 -3.69 -14.22
C LEU A 584 18.61 -4.07 -12.72
N ARG A 585 19.01 -5.29 -12.37
CA ARG A 585 19.11 -5.80 -11.00
C ARG A 585 20.39 -6.62 -10.80
N PRO A 586 21.57 -6.00 -10.86
CA PRO A 586 22.86 -6.72 -10.80
C PRO A 586 23.16 -7.30 -9.42
N HIS A 587 22.41 -6.93 -8.39
CA HIS A 587 22.55 -7.43 -7.02
C HIS A 587 21.51 -8.50 -6.65
N TYR A 588 20.74 -8.98 -7.63
CA TYR A 588 19.74 -10.02 -7.39
C TYR A 588 20.34 -11.39 -7.71
N ALA A 589 20.73 -12.13 -6.65
CA ALA A 589 21.45 -13.40 -6.77
C ALA A 589 20.76 -14.42 -7.69
N ARG A 590 19.42 -14.41 -7.70
CA ARG A 590 18.58 -15.29 -8.53
C ARG A 590 18.79 -15.13 -10.03
N ASN A 591 19.23 -13.96 -10.50
CA ASN A 591 19.57 -13.79 -11.91
C ASN A 591 20.74 -14.71 -12.30
N TYR A 592 21.71 -14.84 -11.41
CA TYR A 592 22.95 -15.58 -11.66
C TYR A 592 22.78 -17.08 -11.46
N THR A 593 21.96 -17.52 -10.50
CA THR A 593 21.60 -18.93 -10.41
C THR A 593 20.80 -19.39 -11.62
N PHE A 594 19.88 -18.55 -12.10
CA PHE A 594 19.14 -18.87 -13.31
C PHE A 594 20.05 -18.92 -14.55
N LEU A 595 21.04 -18.04 -14.67
CA LEU A 595 22.09 -18.16 -15.70
C LEU A 595 22.86 -19.47 -15.59
N ALA A 596 23.28 -19.85 -14.38
CA ALA A 596 23.99 -21.11 -14.16
C ALA A 596 23.15 -22.32 -14.59
N ASP A 597 21.85 -22.33 -14.31
CA ASP A 597 20.93 -23.39 -14.74
C ASP A 597 20.82 -23.48 -16.28
N LEU A 598 20.80 -22.34 -16.97
CA LEU A 598 20.76 -22.27 -18.43
C LEU A 598 22.06 -22.81 -19.04
N TYR A 599 23.21 -22.41 -18.50
CA TYR A 599 24.51 -22.92 -18.95
C TYR A 599 24.67 -24.41 -18.66
N ASP A 600 24.26 -24.87 -17.47
CA ASP A 600 24.28 -26.29 -17.13
C ASP A 600 23.46 -27.13 -18.11
N PHE A 601 22.29 -26.63 -18.51
CA PHE A 601 21.46 -27.31 -19.50
C PHE A 601 22.14 -27.41 -20.87
N LEU A 602 22.85 -26.37 -21.33
CA LEU A 602 23.63 -26.42 -22.57
C LEU A 602 24.82 -27.40 -22.48
N ILE A 603 25.51 -27.44 -21.34
CA ILE A 603 26.60 -28.39 -21.08
C ILE A 603 26.09 -29.83 -21.15
N GLN A 604 24.92 -30.10 -20.56
CA GLN A 604 24.25 -31.40 -20.65
C GLN A 604 23.81 -31.78 -22.09
N GLN A 605 23.78 -30.83 -23.03
CA GLN A 605 23.55 -31.05 -24.46
C GLN A 605 24.85 -31.15 -25.28
N GLY A 606 26.01 -31.17 -24.64
CA GLY A 606 27.32 -31.30 -25.28
C GLY A 606 28.05 -29.98 -25.54
N HIS A 607 27.50 -28.84 -25.11
CA HIS A 607 28.13 -27.52 -25.26
C HIS A 607 29.06 -27.21 -24.07
N SER A 608 30.15 -27.97 -23.95
CA SER A 608 31.12 -27.85 -22.85
C SER A 608 31.84 -26.49 -22.77
N GLU A 609 31.82 -25.70 -23.86
CA GLU A 609 32.38 -24.35 -23.91
C GLU A 609 31.78 -23.39 -22.86
N PHE A 610 30.54 -23.64 -22.41
CA PHE A 610 29.84 -22.84 -21.40
C PHE A 610 30.22 -23.15 -19.94
N GLN A 611 31.12 -24.10 -19.68
CA GLN A 611 31.52 -24.46 -18.32
C GLN A 611 32.07 -23.25 -17.54
N LYS A 612 32.92 -22.43 -18.18
CA LYS A 612 33.46 -21.21 -17.57
C LYS A 612 32.37 -20.19 -17.23
N ASP A 613 31.39 -20.03 -18.11
CA ASP A 613 30.28 -19.09 -17.89
C ASP A 613 29.38 -19.53 -16.74
N LYS A 614 29.12 -20.86 -16.63
CA LYS A 614 28.40 -21.44 -15.49
C LYS A 614 29.12 -21.15 -14.18
N ASP A 615 30.43 -21.41 -14.13
CA ASP A 615 31.24 -21.23 -12.93
C ASP A 615 31.32 -19.75 -12.52
N GLU A 616 31.40 -18.84 -13.49
CA GLU A 616 31.34 -17.39 -13.23
C GLU A 616 29.98 -16.97 -12.67
N ALA A 617 28.87 -17.47 -13.24
CA ALA A 617 27.53 -17.19 -12.76
C ALA A 617 27.33 -17.68 -11.32
N LEU A 618 27.76 -18.91 -11.01
CA LEU A 618 27.71 -19.46 -9.64
C LEU A 618 28.59 -18.68 -8.66
N ARG A 619 29.81 -18.30 -9.08
CA ARG A 619 30.68 -17.43 -8.27
C ARG A 619 29.99 -16.12 -7.94
N LYS A 620 29.31 -15.49 -8.91
CA LYS A 620 28.58 -14.24 -8.70
C LYS A 620 27.38 -14.43 -7.78
N ALA A 621 26.63 -15.52 -7.91
CA ALA A 621 25.54 -15.86 -7.00
C ALA A 621 26.05 -16.00 -5.55
N LYS A 622 27.18 -16.69 -5.36
CA LYS A 622 27.85 -16.86 -4.06
C LYS A 622 28.39 -15.55 -3.50
N GLU A 623 28.95 -14.66 -4.32
CA GLU A 623 29.37 -13.32 -3.86
C GLU A 623 28.19 -12.50 -3.31
N LEU A 624 27.00 -12.64 -3.89
CA LEU A 624 25.80 -11.91 -3.50
C LEU A 624 25.06 -12.55 -2.31
N SER A 625 25.14 -13.87 -2.17
CA SER A 625 24.51 -14.64 -1.09
C SER A 625 25.46 -15.74 -0.58
N PRO A 626 26.52 -15.37 0.17
CA PRO A 626 27.64 -16.27 0.48
C PRO A 626 27.27 -17.42 1.39
N PHE A 627 26.23 -17.24 2.21
CA PHE A 627 25.76 -18.27 3.13
C PHE A 627 24.74 -19.21 2.47
N ARG A 628 24.20 -18.87 1.29
CA ARG A 628 23.21 -19.71 0.60
C ARG A 628 23.86 -20.75 -0.33
N TYR A 629 25.07 -20.49 -0.86
CA TYR A 629 25.69 -21.27 -1.93
C TYR A 629 27.11 -21.78 -1.64
#